data_AF-A0A7G9GPR1-F1
#
_entry.id   AF-A0A7G9GPR1-F1
#
_cell.length_a   1.000
_cell.length_b   1.000
_cell.length_c   1.000
_cell.angle_alpha   90.00
_cell.angle_beta   90.00
_cell.angle_gamma   90.00
#
_symmetry.space_group_name_H-M   'P 1'
#
loop_
_entity.id
_entity.type
_entity.pdbx_description
1 polymer ?
#
loop_
_entity_poly.entity_id
_entity_poly.type
_entity_poly.pdbx_seq_one_letter_code
_entity_poly.pdbx_strand_id
1 'polypeptide(L)'
;MEYEVTISQTNTGLQSNADATLVLVKSDEYKKYNYVVAADNYDQAVKDKKILKNAIDKAKRTRIDFENKILDEWAPIKDTLMKAEKIVEGYKDALDAGVKTVDEQTKEEKRKKIHSYYIENLNELQIPFDKVLDTKWLNKSCKQKQWQEGVIKKIADYELEYSLLERSDVEDKELLKSIFMDVWDRMESFAIYDAQMAAKKRAEDLRKKKEEQLKKVPPITTCGVHNDIPSMPIKKDKAVNKMVCIKGSQANYDKVLNYAVELGLSWEEL
;
A
#
# COMPACT_ATOMS: atom_id res chain seq x y z
N MET A 1 27.58 -24.96 61.56
CA MET A 1 27.11 -25.32 60.19
C MET A 1 27.93 -24.55 59.17
N GLU A 2 28.45 -25.18 58.11
CA GLU A 2 29.21 -24.45 57.07
C GLU A 2 28.28 -23.67 56.14
N TYR A 3 28.65 -22.44 55.79
CA TYR A 3 27.97 -21.63 54.78
C TYR A 3 28.24 -22.21 53.39
N GLU A 4 27.25 -22.95 52.88
CA GLU A 4 27.25 -23.48 51.54
C GLU A 4 25.88 -23.28 50.91
N VAL A 5 25.85 -22.54 49.81
CA VAL A 5 24.66 -22.40 48.98
C VAL A 5 24.59 -23.60 48.05
N THR A 6 23.44 -24.25 47.99
CA THR A 6 23.10 -25.32 47.06
C THR A 6 21.91 -24.89 46.21
N ILE A 7 21.99 -25.17 44.92
CA ILE A 7 20.94 -24.90 43.94
C ILE A 7 20.85 -26.13 43.04
N SER A 8 19.66 -26.68 42.87
CA SER A 8 19.41 -27.84 42.01
C SER A 8 18.11 -27.66 41.21
N GLN A 9 18.10 -28.26 40.02
CA GLN A 9 16.93 -28.31 39.16
C GLN A 9 16.21 -29.65 39.37
N THR A 10 14.91 -29.61 39.59
CA THR A 10 14.06 -30.80 39.77
C THR A 10 12.89 -30.76 38.78
N ASN A 11 12.16 -31.87 38.70
CA ASN A 11 10.97 -31.99 37.84
C ASN A 11 9.84 -31.01 38.21
N THR A 12 9.88 -30.42 39.42
CA THR A 12 8.86 -29.47 39.92
C THR A 12 9.35 -28.02 39.97
N GLY A 13 10.60 -27.75 39.56
CA GLY A 13 11.17 -26.41 39.52
C GLY A 13 12.57 -26.32 40.11
N LEU A 14 12.93 -25.13 40.59
CA LEU A 14 14.21 -24.89 41.26
C LEU A 14 14.09 -25.18 42.76
N GLN A 15 15.05 -25.92 43.30
CA GLN A 15 15.22 -26.11 44.74
C GLN A 15 16.53 -25.46 45.20
N SER A 16 16.49 -24.78 46.35
CA SER A 16 17.65 -24.11 46.92
C SER A 16 17.56 -24.01 48.43
N ASN A 17 18.71 -24.01 49.11
CA ASN A 17 18.82 -23.67 50.53
C ASN A 17 19.11 -22.16 50.77
N ALA A 18 18.91 -21.29 49.78
CA ALA A 18 19.26 -19.87 49.88
C ALA A 18 18.63 -19.16 51.09
N ASP A 19 17.35 -19.41 51.36
CA ASP A 19 16.65 -18.82 52.50
C ASP A 19 17.23 -19.30 53.84
N ALA A 20 17.47 -20.62 53.96
CA ALA A 20 18.12 -21.19 55.14
C ALA A 20 19.54 -20.63 55.33
N THR A 21 20.27 -20.43 54.24
CA THR A 21 21.61 -19.84 54.23
C THR A 21 21.58 -18.37 54.65
N LEU A 22 20.58 -17.61 54.21
CA LEU A 22 20.38 -16.22 54.63
C LEU A 22 20.06 -16.11 56.12
N VAL A 23 19.26 -17.02 56.65
CA VAL A 23 18.98 -17.12 58.10
C VAL A 23 20.26 -17.45 58.87
N LEU A 24 21.06 -18.39 58.39
CA LEU A 24 22.34 -18.76 59.01
C LEU A 24 23.32 -17.58 59.09
N VAL A 25 23.46 -16.78 58.04
CA VAL A 25 24.36 -15.60 58.05
C VAL A 25 23.87 -14.52 59.01
N LYS A 26 22.56 -14.44 59.25
CA LYS A 26 21.98 -13.50 60.22
C LYS A 26 22.02 -14.01 61.66
N SER A 27 22.40 -15.28 61.87
CA SER A 27 22.43 -15.90 63.19
C SER A 27 23.65 -15.46 63.99
N ASP A 28 23.62 -15.74 65.29
CA ASP A 28 24.74 -15.43 66.20
C ASP A 28 26.03 -16.19 65.82
N GLU A 29 25.89 -17.29 65.08
CA GLU A 29 26.98 -18.11 64.55
C GLU A 29 27.87 -17.34 63.56
N TYR A 30 27.30 -16.37 62.85
CA TYR A 30 28.03 -15.45 61.97
C TYR A 30 28.23 -14.05 62.59
N LYS A 31 27.38 -13.60 63.51
CA LYS A 31 27.60 -12.33 64.24
C LYS A 31 28.89 -12.33 65.04
N LYS A 32 29.41 -13.50 65.45
CA LYS A 32 30.72 -13.60 66.13
C LYS A 32 31.90 -13.02 65.35
N TYR A 33 31.76 -12.88 64.02
CA TYR A 33 32.78 -12.25 63.17
C TYR A 33 32.64 -10.71 63.09
N ASN A 34 31.60 -10.13 63.70
CA ASN A 34 31.36 -8.70 63.76
C ASN A 34 31.96 -8.10 65.04
N TYR A 35 33.28 -7.94 65.07
CA TYR A 35 34.01 -7.37 66.20
C TYR A 35 35.01 -6.30 65.75
N VAL A 36 35.44 -5.47 66.70
CA VAL A 36 36.46 -4.44 66.47
C VAL A 36 37.84 -5.09 66.45
N VAL A 37 38.62 -4.81 65.39
CA VAL A 37 39.99 -5.31 65.25
C VAL A 37 40.94 -4.39 66.02
N ALA A 38 41.77 -4.98 66.88
CA ALA A 38 42.79 -4.34 67.69
C ALA A 38 44.11 -5.14 67.61
N ALA A 39 45.20 -4.61 68.18
CA ALA A 39 46.53 -5.21 68.04
C ALA A 39 46.63 -6.62 68.65
N ASP A 40 45.88 -6.90 69.70
CA ASP A 40 45.85 -8.17 70.43
C ASP A 40 45.03 -9.28 69.74
N ASN A 41 44.12 -8.93 68.82
CA ASN A 41 43.28 -9.89 68.08
C ASN A 41 43.54 -9.93 66.56
N TYR A 42 44.55 -9.20 66.08
CA TYR A 42 44.86 -9.06 64.65
C TYR A 42 45.02 -10.39 63.91
N ASP A 43 45.80 -11.33 64.45
CA ASP A 43 46.06 -12.62 63.81
C ASP A 43 44.78 -13.45 63.66
N GLN A 44 43.85 -13.32 64.60
CA GLN A 44 42.54 -13.97 64.53
C GLN A 44 41.67 -13.30 63.46
N ALA A 45 41.65 -11.97 63.40
CA ALA A 45 40.93 -11.21 62.38
C ALA A 45 41.37 -11.56 60.95
N VAL A 46 42.67 -11.79 60.73
CA VAL A 46 43.18 -12.23 59.43
C VAL A 46 42.67 -13.63 59.06
N LYS A 47 42.63 -14.57 60.01
CA LYS A 47 42.07 -15.92 59.80
C LYS A 47 40.58 -15.87 59.50
N ASP A 48 39.81 -15.14 60.30
CA ASP A 48 38.36 -14.99 60.15
C ASP A 48 38.00 -14.34 58.81
N LYS A 49 38.73 -13.30 58.40
CA LYS A 49 38.59 -12.67 57.07
C LYS A 49 38.76 -13.69 55.94
N LYS A 50 39.73 -14.61 56.05
CA LYS A 50 39.95 -15.65 55.04
C LYS A 50 38.78 -16.63 54.99
N ILE A 51 38.22 -17.02 56.14
CA ILE A 51 37.03 -17.88 56.23
C ILE A 51 35.85 -17.21 55.53
N LEU A 52 35.56 -15.95 55.86
CA LEU A 52 34.46 -15.18 55.25
C LEU A 52 34.66 -15.00 53.74
N LYS A 53 35.88 -14.70 53.30
CA LYS A 53 36.19 -14.58 51.87
C LYS A 53 35.91 -15.89 51.13
N ASN A 54 36.41 -17.01 51.66
CA ASN A 54 36.21 -18.32 51.04
C ASN A 54 34.71 -18.69 50.95
N ALA A 55 33.95 -18.38 52.01
CA ALA A 55 32.51 -18.55 52.04
C ALA A 55 31.82 -17.74 50.92
N ILE A 56 32.13 -16.45 50.82
CA ILE A 56 31.61 -15.56 49.76
C ILE A 56 31.99 -16.08 48.37
N ASP A 57 33.25 -16.46 48.15
CA ASP A 57 33.75 -16.94 46.86
C ASP A 57 33.06 -18.24 46.46
N LYS A 58 32.82 -19.17 47.41
CA LYS A 58 32.08 -20.42 47.16
C LYS A 58 30.64 -20.14 46.74
N ALA A 59 29.90 -19.30 47.47
CA ALA A 59 28.52 -18.94 47.12
C ALA A 59 28.42 -18.23 45.76
N LYS A 60 29.38 -17.34 45.45
CA LYS A 60 29.44 -16.69 44.13
C LYS A 60 29.67 -17.68 43.01
N ARG A 61 30.60 -18.64 43.18
CA ARG A 61 30.85 -19.70 42.20
C ARG A 61 29.61 -20.55 41.98
N THR A 62 28.98 -21.05 43.05
CA THR A 62 27.76 -21.87 42.90
C THR A 62 26.69 -21.15 42.09
N ARG A 63 26.46 -19.85 42.35
CA ARG A 63 25.51 -19.04 41.58
C ARG A 63 25.90 -18.95 40.10
N ILE A 64 27.14 -18.54 39.82
CA ILE A 64 27.62 -18.33 38.44
C ILE A 64 27.63 -19.66 37.66
N ASP A 65 28.11 -20.74 38.26
CA ASP A 65 28.20 -22.05 37.62
C ASP A 65 26.80 -22.60 37.30
N PHE A 66 25.82 -22.36 38.18
CA PHE A 66 24.44 -22.75 37.93
C PHE A 66 23.80 -21.94 36.79
N GLU A 67 23.97 -20.61 36.79
CA GLU A 67 23.47 -19.73 35.72
C GLU A 67 24.08 -20.12 34.36
N ASN A 68 25.40 -20.29 34.30
CA ASN A 68 26.09 -20.68 33.08
C ASN A 68 25.65 -22.07 32.61
N LYS A 69 25.55 -23.05 33.50
CA LYS A 69 25.09 -24.39 33.15
C LYS A 69 23.70 -24.37 32.51
N ILE A 70 22.75 -23.65 33.10
CA ILE A 70 21.39 -23.53 32.53
C ILE A 70 21.45 -22.86 31.16
N LEU A 71 22.20 -21.76 31.02
CA LEU A 71 22.30 -21.04 29.75
C LEU A 71 22.96 -21.90 28.66
N ASP A 72 24.01 -22.65 29.01
CA ASP A 72 24.73 -23.55 28.13
C ASP A 72 23.86 -24.74 27.70
N GLU A 73 23.07 -25.33 28.61
CA GLU A 73 22.10 -26.38 28.28
C GLU A 73 20.93 -25.86 27.44
N TRP A 74 20.50 -24.61 27.69
CA TRP A 74 19.40 -23.97 26.97
C TRP A 74 19.76 -23.56 25.54
N ALA A 75 20.96 -23.03 25.31
CA ALA A 75 21.39 -22.51 24.02
C ALA A 75 21.16 -23.46 22.83
N PRO A 76 21.59 -24.75 22.85
CA PRO A 76 21.35 -25.68 21.75
C PRO A 76 19.89 -26.10 21.61
N ILE A 77 19.14 -26.17 22.72
CA ILE A 77 17.69 -26.45 22.70
C ILE A 77 16.96 -25.32 21.98
N LYS A 78 17.26 -24.08 22.36
CA LYS A 78 16.72 -22.88 21.73
C LYS A 78 17.03 -22.85 20.23
N ASP A 79 18.27 -23.10 19.83
CA ASP A 79 18.66 -23.13 18.42
C ASP A 79 17.89 -24.21 17.64
N THR A 80 17.69 -25.39 18.25
CA THR A 80 16.89 -26.48 17.67
C THR A 80 15.42 -26.07 17.52
N LEU A 81 14.83 -25.43 18.53
CA LEU A 81 13.45 -24.94 18.47
C LEU A 81 13.28 -23.87 17.39
N MET A 82 14.20 -22.90 17.30
CA MET A 82 14.16 -21.87 16.26
C MET A 82 14.26 -22.46 14.85
N LYS A 83 15.07 -23.51 14.65
CA LYS A 83 15.12 -24.23 13.36
C LYS A 83 13.80 -24.93 13.06
N ALA A 84 13.20 -25.59 14.06
CA ALA A 84 11.90 -26.24 13.90
C ALA A 84 10.79 -25.24 13.55
N GLU A 85 10.73 -24.11 14.25
CA GLU A 85 9.81 -22.99 13.96
C GLU A 85 9.95 -22.51 12.51
N LYS A 86 11.19 -22.28 12.05
CA LYS A 86 11.46 -21.83 10.68
C LYS A 86 11.00 -22.84 9.62
N ILE A 87 11.15 -24.14 9.88
CA ILE A 87 10.68 -25.19 8.97
C ILE A 87 9.15 -25.19 8.91
N VAL A 88 8.48 -25.10 10.06
CA VAL A 88 7.01 -25.05 10.12
C VAL A 88 6.46 -23.82 9.42
N GLU A 89 7.08 -22.65 9.62
CA GLU A 89 6.69 -21.42 8.91
C GLU A 89 6.85 -21.59 7.40
N GLY A 90 7.94 -22.20 6.94
CA GLY A 90 8.14 -22.51 5.52
C GLY A 90 7.07 -23.43 4.94
N TYR A 91 6.62 -24.44 5.70
CA TYR A 91 5.50 -25.31 5.28
C TYR A 91 4.17 -24.57 5.22
N LYS A 92 3.89 -23.71 6.20
CA LYS A 92 2.70 -22.85 6.21
C LYS A 92 2.68 -21.96 4.96
N ASP A 93 3.76 -21.25 4.69
CA ASP A 93 3.83 -20.29 3.58
C ASP A 93 3.69 -20.99 2.21
N ALA A 94 4.25 -22.20 2.07
CA ALA A 94 4.06 -23.02 0.88
C ALA A 94 2.59 -23.44 0.68
N LEU A 95 1.89 -23.81 1.76
CA LEU A 95 0.47 -24.12 1.71
C LEU A 95 -0.38 -22.89 1.36
N ASP A 96 -0.10 -21.74 1.97
CA ASP A 96 -0.82 -20.49 1.70
C ASP A 96 -0.67 -20.07 0.22
N ALA A 97 0.54 -20.18 -0.33
CA ALA A 97 0.80 -19.91 -1.75
C ALA A 97 0.06 -20.89 -2.67
N GLY A 98 0.05 -22.18 -2.32
CA GLY A 98 -0.67 -23.22 -3.04
C GLY A 98 -2.19 -22.97 -3.06
N VAL A 99 -2.77 -22.66 -1.89
CA VAL A 99 -4.20 -22.33 -1.74
C VAL A 99 -4.55 -21.11 -2.57
N LYS A 100 -3.76 -20.04 -2.48
CA LYS A 100 -3.98 -18.81 -3.26
C LYS A 100 -3.96 -19.08 -4.77
N THR A 101 -3.00 -19.87 -5.24
CA THR A 101 -2.88 -20.24 -6.67
C THR A 101 -4.13 -21.00 -7.14
N VAL A 102 -4.60 -21.98 -6.37
CA VAL A 102 -5.79 -22.77 -6.71
C VAL A 102 -7.06 -21.90 -6.68
N ASP A 103 -7.17 -21.00 -5.70
CA ASP A 103 -8.30 -20.07 -5.60
C ASP A 103 -8.35 -19.10 -6.79
N GLU A 104 -7.21 -18.57 -7.22
CA GLU A 104 -7.09 -17.70 -8.40
C GLU A 104 -7.45 -18.46 -9.68
N GLN A 105 -6.92 -19.68 -9.87
CA GLN A 105 -7.27 -20.54 -11.00
C GLN A 105 -8.78 -20.86 -11.03
N THR A 106 -9.36 -21.20 -9.88
CA THR A 106 -10.79 -21.49 -9.76
C THR A 106 -11.64 -20.26 -10.10
N LYS A 107 -11.24 -19.06 -9.63
CA LYS A 107 -11.90 -17.80 -9.97
C LYS A 107 -11.82 -17.51 -11.46
N GLU A 108 -10.66 -17.73 -12.08
CA GLU A 108 -10.45 -17.50 -13.51
C GLU A 108 -11.26 -18.47 -14.37
N GLU A 109 -11.28 -19.76 -14.03
CA GLU A 109 -12.15 -20.75 -14.69
C GLU A 109 -13.63 -20.36 -14.59
N LYS A 110 -14.05 -19.88 -13.42
CA LYS A 110 -15.41 -19.42 -13.21
C LYS A 110 -15.70 -18.15 -14.01
N ARG A 111 -14.76 -17.20 -14.07
CA ARG A 111 -14.86 -16.00 -14.92
C ARG A 111 -15.04 -16.39 -16.38
N LYS A 112 -14.29 -17.36 -16.89
CA LYS A 112 -14.45 -17.91 -18.25
C LYS A 112 -15.83 -18.51 -18.48
N LYS A 113 -16.33 -19.33 -17.54
CA LYS A 113 -17.69 -19.91 -17.64
C LYS A 113 -18.78 -18.84 -17.65
N ILE A 114 -18.66 -17.83 -16.78
CA ILE A 114 -19.60 -16.70 -16.75
C ILE A 114 -19.51 -15.92 -18.06
N HIS A 115 -18.31 -15.70 -18.59
CA HIS A 115 -18.10 -15.00 -19.86
C HIS A 115 -18.74 -15.73 -21.04
N SER A 116 -18.55 -17.06 -21.15
CA SER A 116 -19.23 -17.86 -22.17
C SER A 116 -20.75 -17.76 -22.06
N TYR A 117 -21.30 -17.89 -20.85
CA TYR A 117 -22.74 -17.75 -20.62
C TYR A 117 -23.24 -16.34 -20.96
N TYR A 118 -22.47 -15.30 -20.66
CA TYR A 118 -22.80 -13.93 -21.03
C TYR A 118 -22.82 -13.74 -22.55
N ILE A 119 -21.87 -14.31 -23.30
CA ILE A 119 -21.88 -14.26 -24.78
C ILE A 119 -23.12 -14.97 -25.34
N GLU A 120 -23.50 -16.11 -24.78
CA GLU A 120 -24.72 -16.85 -25.18
C GLU A 120 -26.02 -16.07 -24.94
N ASN A 121 -26.01 -15.14 -23.97
CA ASN A 121 -27.16 -14.33 -23.57
C ASN A 121 -26.97 -12.85 -23.92
N LEU A 122 -26.04 -12.53 -24.83
CA LEU A 122 -25.75 -11.17 -25.24
C LEU A 122 -26.96 -10.56 -25.95
N ASN A 123 -27.23 -9.28 -25.67
CA ASN A 123 -28.30 -8.51 -26.32
C ASN A 123 -27.74 -7.55 -27.38
N GLU A 124 -28.65 -6.84 -28.07
CA GLU A 124 -28.31 -5.86 -29.12
C GLU A 124 -27.46 -4.69 -28.59
N LEU A 125 -27.58 -4.34 -27.31
CA LEU A 125 -26.84 -3.25 -26.68
C LEU A 125 -25.35 -3.56 -26.51
N GLN A 126 -24.92 -4.82 -26.64
CA GLN A 126 -23.52 -5.25 -26.52
C GLN A 126 -22.83 -4.73 -25.25
N ILE A 127 -23.54 -4.77 -24.12
CA ILE A 127 -23.07 -4.27 -22.81
C ILE A 127 -21.73 -4.93 -22.44
N PRO A 128 -20.63 -4.20 -22.15
CA PRO A 128 -19.34 -4.80 -21.84
C PRO A 128 -19.38 -5.80 -20.68
N PHE A 129 -18.65 -6.93 -20.82
CA PHE A 129 -18.64 -7.99 -19.82
C PHE A 129 -18.28 -7.52 -18.41
N ASP A 130 -17.29 -6.63 -18.28
CA ASP A 130 -16.83 -6.14 -16.98
C ASP A 130 -17.90 -5.28 -16.26
N LYS A 131 -18.90 -4.76 -16.98
CA LYS A 131 -20.06 -4.05 -16.40
C LYS A 131 -21.14 -5.01 -15.90
N VAL A 132 -21.18 -6.23 -16.44
CA VAL A 132 -22.13 -7.29 -16.07
C VAL A 132 -21.56 -8.16 -14.95
N LEU A 133 -20.25 -8.42 -14.94
CA LEU A 133 -19.58 -9.30 -13.99
C LEU A 133 -19.58 -8.73 -12.55
N ASP A 134 -20.19 -9.46 -11.62
CA ASP A 134 -19.98 -9.23 -10.18
C ASP A 134 -18.86 -10.13 -9.65
N THR A 135 -17.85 -9.55 -9.02
CA THR A 135 -16.70 -10.27 -8.45
C THR A 135 -17.11 -11.28 -7.37
N LYS A 136 -18.25 -11.06 -6.69
CA LYS A 136 -18.81 -12.01 -5.70
C LYS A 136 -19.19 -13.34 -6.35
N TRP A 137 -19.54 -13.34 -7.63
CA TRP A 137 -19.85 -14.56 -8.36
C TRP A 137 -18.63 -15.44 -8.57
N LEU A 138 -17.41 -14.87 -8.55
CA LEU A 138 -16.18 -15.65 -8.67
C LEU A 138 -15.88 -16.49 -7.42
N ASN A 139 -16.50 -16.18 -6.28
CA ASN A 139 -16.30 -16.93 -5.04
C ASN A 139 -16.81 -18.37 -5.14
N LYS A 140 -16.07 -19.30 -4.51
CA LYS A 140 -16.38 -20.74 -4.50
C LYS A 140 -17.77 -21.06 -3.95
N SER A 141 -18.27 -20.27 -3.00
CA SER A 141 -19.59 -20.45 -2.39
C SER A 141 -20.76 -20.08 -3.30
N CYS A 142 -20.54 -19.25 -4.33
CA CYS A 142 -21.59 -18.83 -5.24
C CYS A 142 -21.94 -19.97 -6.21
N LYS A 143 -23.21 -20.41 -6.21
CA LYS A 143 -23.66 -21.52 -7.06
C LYS A 143 -23.87 -21.08 -8.50
N GLN A 144 -23.82 -22.03 -9.43
CA GLN A 144 -24.00 -21.77 -10.86
C GLN A 144 -25.28 -20.98 -11.18
N LYS A 145 -26.41 -21.48 -10.70
CA LYS A 145 -27.72 -20.85 -10.87
C LYS A 145 -27.75 -19.39 -10.39
N GLN A 146 -27.07 -19.07 -9.29
CA GLN A 146 -27.10 -17.73 -8.71
C GLN A 146 -26.41 -16.70 -9.61
N TRP A 147 -25.24 -17.03 -10.18
CA TRP A 147 -24.57 -16.10 -11.07
C TRP A 147 -25.23 -16.05 -12.45
N GLN A 148 -25.84 -17.14 -12.93
CA GLN A 148 -26.60 -17.14 -14.19
C GLN A 148 -27.81 -16.20 -14.11
N GLU A 149 -28.61 -16.33 -13.06
CA GLU A 149 -29.73 -15.41 -12.78
C GLU A 149 -29.23 -13.96 -12.62
N GLY A 150 -28.08 -13.78 -11.96
CA GLY A 150 -27.43 -12.49 -11.80
C GLY A 150 -27.02 -11.83 -13.12
N VAL A 151 -26.42 -12.59 -14.05
CA VAL A 151 -26.02 -12.12 -15.39
C VAL A 151 -27.25 -11.65 -16.17
N ILE A 152 -28.29 -12.48 -16.26
CA ILE A 152 -29.53 -12.13 -16.97
C ILE A 152 -30.14 -10.86 -16.37
N LYS A 153 -30.23 -10.81 -15.03
CA LYS A 153 -30.78 -9.65 -14.34
C LYS A 153 -29.98 -8.38 -14.66
N LYS A 154 -28.65 -8.44 -14.63
CA LYS A 154 -27.78 -7.29 -14.93
C LYS A 154 -27.96 -6.78 -16.35
N ILE A 155 -28.07 -7.69 -17.32
CA ILE A 155 -28.35 -7.33 -18.72
C ILE A 155 -29.71 -6.61 -18.82
N ALA A 156 -30.76 -7.20 -18.22
CA ALA A 156 -32.10 -6.62 -18.22
C ALA A 156 -32.17 -5.26 -17.49
N ASP A 157 -31.41 -5.08 -16.41
CA ASP A 157 -31.33 -3.82 -15.68
C ASP A 157 -30.74 -2.71 -16.59
N TYR A 158 -29.69 -3.00 -17.36
CA TYR A 158 -29.13 -2.03 -18.32
C TYR A 158 -30.05 -1.76 -19.51
N GLU A 159 -30.76 -2.77 -20.02
CA GLU A 159 -31.79 -2.58 -21.05
C GLU A 159 -32.89 -1.65 -20.56
N LEU A 160 -33.34 -1.86 -19.32
CA LEU A 160 -34.33 -1.01 -18.68
C LEU A 160 -33.80 0.42 -18.54
N GLU A 161 -32.58 0.60 -18.05
CA GLU A 161 -31.95 1.93 -17.94
C GLU A 161 -31.85 2.64 -19.29
N TYR A 162 -31.41 1.95 -20.34
CA TYR A 162 -31.35 2.48 -21.69
C TYR A 162 -32.74 2.87 -22.23
N SER A 163 -33.75 2.02 -22.00
CA SER A 163 -35.13 2.32 -22.42
C SER A 163 -35.71 3.55 -21.70
N LEU A 164 -35.32 3.78 -20.45
CA LEU A 164 -35.75 4.95 -19.68
C LEU A 164 -35.15 6.26 -20.20
N LEU A 165 -34.01 6.22 -20.88
CA LEU A 165 -33.44 7.40 -21.54
C LEU A 165 -34.37 7.94 -22.64
N GLU A 166 -35.08 7.06 -23.34
CA GLU A 166 -36.06 7.47 -24.36
C GLU A 166 -37.21 8.30 -23.76
N ARG A 167 -37.53 8.04 -22.49
CA ARG A 167 -38.61 8.73 -21.76
C ARG A 167 -38.15 10.00 -21.05
N SER A 168 -36.89 10.39 -21.21
CA SER A 168 -36.36 11.60 -20.60
C SER A 168 -36.73 12.86 -21.38
N ASP A 169 -36.85 13.99 -20.68
CA ASP A 169 -37.24 15.30 -21.23
C ASP A 169 -36.04 16.10 -21.80
N VAL A 170 -34.98 15.41 -22.23
CA VAL A 170 -33.79 16.06 -22.79
C VAL A 170 -33.97 16.40 -24.27
N GLU A 171 -33.31 17.47 -24.71
CA GLU A 171 -33.40 17.98 -26.09
C GLU A 171 -32.79 17.02 -27.11
N ASP A 172 -31.65 16.40 -26.76
CA ASP A 172 -30.91 15.48 -27.63
C ASP A 172 -30.76 14.12 -26.95
N LYS A 173 -31.78 13.27 -27.14
CA LYS A 173 -31.84 11.92 -26.56
C LYS A 173 -30.81 10.98 -27.17
N GLU A 174 -30.47 11.16 -28.45
CA GLU A 174 -29.49 10.32 -29.14
C GLU A 174 -28.09 10.55 -28.56
N LEU A 175 -27.73 11.80 -28.29
CA LEU A 175 -26.49 12.14 -27.58
C LEU A 175 -26.46 11.52 -26.17
N LEU A 176 -27.54 11.64 -25.41
CA LEU A 176 -27.61 11.06 -24.06
C LEU A 176 -27.45 9.53 -24.09
N LYS A 177 -28.08 8.85 -25.05
CA LYS A 177 -27.94 7.40 -25.27
C LYS A 177 -26.52 7.02 -25.65
N SER A 178 -25.87 7.79 -26.54
CA SER A 178 -24.47 7.59 -26.89
C SER A 178 -23.56 7.67 -25.66
N ILE A 179 -23.73 8.72 -24.84
CA ILE A 179 -22.95 8.88 -23.59
C ILE A 179 -23.20 7.70 -22.65
N PHE A 180 -24.44 7.22 -22.55
CA PHE A 180 -24.74 6.04 -21.73
C PHE A 180 -24.06 4.78 -22.23
N MET A 181 -24.00 4.55 -23.54
CA MET A 181 -23.29 3.39 -24.10
C MET A 181 -21.77 3.44 -23.88
N ASP A 182 -21.20 4.62 -23.60
CA ASP A 182 -19.79 4.75 -23.22
C ASP A 182 -19.56 4.45 -21.72
N VAL A 183 -20.46 4.91 -20.86
CA VAL A 183 -20.26 4.89 -19.40
C VAL A 183 -20.94 3.69 -18.72
N TRP A 184 -22.11 3.28 -19.23
CA TRP A 184 -23.03 2.31 -18.63
C TRP A 184 -23.47 2.68 -17.21
N ASP A 185 -23.73 3.96 -16.99
CA ASP A 185 -24.33 4.48 -15.77
C ASP A 185 -25.25 5.64 -16.12
N ARG A 186 -26.55 5.49 -15.83
CA ARG A 186 -27.56 6.49 -16.20
C ARG A 186 -27.29 7.85 -15.57
N MET A 187 -26.95 7.91 -14.28
CA MET A 187 -26.80 9.17 -13.55
C MET A 187 -25.56 9.93 -14.03
N GLU A 188 -24.46 9.22 -14.24
CA GLU A 188 -23.24 9.80 -14.78
C GLU A 188 -23.45 10.30 -16.22
N SER A 189 -24.25 9.58 -17.01
CA SER A 189 -24.59 9.99 -18.38
C SER A 189 -25.32 11.32 -18.42
N PHE A 190 -26.31 11.53 -17.55
CA PHE A 190 -27.00 12.83 -17.43
C PHE A 190 -26.04 13.95 -17.00
N ALA A 191 -25.16 13.68 -16.03
CA ALA A 191 -24.20 14.67 -15.57
C ALA A 191 -23.23 15.11 -16.69
N ILE A 192 -22.75 14.16 -17.50
CA ILE A 192 -21.90 14.45 -18.66
C ILE A 192 -22.69 15.22 -19.73
N TYR A 193 -23.93 14.81 -20.02
CA TYR A 193 -24.80 15.49 -20.97
C TYR A 193 -25.02 16.96 -20.60
N ASP A 194 -25.42 17.24 -19.36
CA ASP A 194 -25.65 18.59 -18.86
C ASP A 194 -24.38 19.45 -18.93
N ALA A 195 -23.22 18.86 -18.60
CA ALA A 195 -21.93 19.54 -18.73
C ALA A 195 -21.61 19.91 -20.18
N GLN A 196 -21.90 19.03 -21.15
CA GLN A 196 -21.72 19.30 -22.58
C GLN A 196 -22.67 20.40 -23.07
N MET A 197 -23.95 20.36 -22.69
CA MET A 197 -24.93 21.38 -23.08
C MET A 197 -24.60 22.75 -22.48
N ALA A 198 -24.18 22.79 -21.22
CA ALA A 198 -23.70 24.02 -20.59
C ALA A 198 -22.44 24.57 -21.29
N ALA A 199 -21.51 23.71 -21.71
CA ALA A 199 -20.33 24.13 -22.45
C ALA A 199 -20.68 24.69 -23.85
N LYS A 200 -21.58 24.02 -24.59
CA LYS A 200 -22.08 24.51 -25.89
C LYS A 200 -22.74 25.88 -25.75
N LYS A 201 -23.63 26.04 -24.77
CA LYS A 201 -24.29 27.33 -24.49
C LYS A 201 -23.30 28.45 -24.17
N ARG A 202 -22.31 28.19 -23.31
CA ARG A 202 -21.25 29.18 -23.00
C ARG A 202 -20.44 29.54 -24.24
N ALA A 203 -20.12 28.57 -25.10
CA ALA A 203 -19.38 28.81 -26.34
C ALA A 203 -20.19 29.66 -27.32
N GLU A 204 -21.49 29.41 -27.46
CA GLU A 204 -22.40 30.21 -28.29
C GLU A 204 -22.55 31.64 -27.78
N ASP A 205 -22.72 31.82 -26.46
CA ASP A 205 -22.79 33.14 -25.83
C ASP A 205 -21.50 33.95 -26.05
N LEU A 206 -20.34 33.29 -25.99
CA LEU A 206 -19.06 33.91 -26.29
C LEU A 206 -18.93 34.29 -27.77
N ARG A 207 -19.40 33.43 -28.69
CA ARG A 207 -19.40 33.74 -30.15
C ARG A 207 -20.29 34.94 -30.46
N LYS A 208 -21.52 34.97 -29.93
CA LYS A 208 -22.44 36.10 -30.09
C LYS A 208 -21.84 37.41 -29.55
N LYS A 209 -21.24 37.38 -28.35
CA LYS A 209 -20.56 38.55 -27.77
C LYS A 209 -19.39 39.04 -28.62
N LYS A 210 -18.60 38.14 -29.23
CA LYS A 210 -17.50 38.52 -30.14
C LYS A 210 -18.02 39.14 -31.44
N GLU A 211 -19.08 38.58 -32.02
CA GLU A 211 -19.71 39.11 -33.24
C GLU A 211 -20.36 40.49 -33.00
N GLU A 212 -20.98 40.70 -31.84
CA GLU A 212 -21.51 42.01 -31.45
C GLU A 212 -20.41 43.05 -31.22
N GLN A 213 -19.26 42.65 -30.67
CA GLN A 213 -18.11 43.54 -30.52
C GLN A 213 -17.48 43.91 -31.87
N LEU A 214 -17.42 42.99 -32.83
CA LEU A 214 -16.96 43.30 -34.20
C LEU A 214 -17.88 44.33 -34.91
N LYS A 215 -19.19 44.30 -34.66
CA LYS A 215 -20.16 45.24 -35.24
C LYS A 215 -20.11 46.65 -34.62
N LYS A 216 -19.47 46.85 -33.47
CA LYS A 216 -19.40 48.14 -32.75
C LYS A 216 -18.07 48.90 -32.91
N VAL A 217 -17.13 48.42 -33.73
CA VAL A 217 -15.89 49.16 -34.04
C VAL A 217 -16.19 50.25 -35.09
N PRO A 218 -16.02 51.55 -34.78
CA PRO A 218 -16.25 52.63 -35.74
C PRO A 218 -15.20 52.60 -36.88
N PRO A 219 -15.54 53.07 -38.10
CA PRO A 219 -14.64 53.03 -39.23
C PRO A 219 -13.45 53.95 -38.97
N ILE A 220 -12.23 53.38 -39.02
CA ILE A 220 -11.00 54.16 -39.01
C ILE A 220 -11.00 55.00 -40.29
N THR A 221 -11.22 56.30 -40.12
CA THR A 221 -11.03 57.32 -41.14
C THR A 221 -9.58 57.79 -41.07
N THR A 222 -8.80 57.54 -42.13
CA THR A 222 -7.71 58.46 -42.50
C THR A 222 -7.50 58.46 -44.01
N CYS A 223 -7.41 59.68 -44.52
CA CYS A 223 -7.29 60.09 -45.91
C CYS A 223 -5.92 59.77 -46.56
N GLY A 224 -5.97 59.56 -47.88
CA GLY A 224 -5.13 60.23 -48.90
C GLY A 224 -3.59 60.27 -48.83
N VAL A 225 -2.98 59.52 -49.76
CA VAL A 225 -1.81 59.82 -50.66
C VAL A 225 -0.44 60.19 -50.04
N HIS A 226 0.59 59.37 -50.27
CA HIS A 226 1.78 59.64 -51.11
C HIS A 226 2.84 58.53 -51.02
N ASN A 227 3.59 58.38 -52.12
CA ASN A 227 4.56 57.36 -52.46
C ASN A 227 5.87 57.39 -51.63
N ASP A 228 6.59 56.26 -51.77
CA ASP A 228 8.03 56.02 -51.61
C ASP A 228 8.55 55.71 -50.20
N ILE A 229 9.08 54.49 -50.04
CA ILE A 229 10.30 54.07 -49.30
C ILE A 229 10.45 52.52 -49.44
N PRO A 230 11.68 51.98 -49.45
CA PRO A 230 12.06 50.82 -50.24
C PRO A 230 11.76 49.46 -49.62
N SER A 231 11.67 48.46 -50.51
CA SER A 231 11.71 47.03 -50.24
C SER A 231 12.83 46.69 -49.24
N MET A 232 12.45 46.28 -48.04
CA MET A 232 13.27 45.48 -47.14
C MET A 232 12.62 44.11 -46.95
N PRO A 233 13.42 43.03 -46.87
CA PRO A 233 12.91 41.67 -46.92
C PRO A 233 12.13 41.34 -45.66
N ILE A 234 10.88 40.91 -45.85
CA ILE A 234 10.03 40.32 -44.83
C ILE A 234 10.74 39.06 -44.33
N LYS A 235 11.30 39.10 -43.11
CA LYS A 235 11.66 37.89 -42.38
C LYS A 235 10.36 37.16 -42.11
N LYS A 236 10.24 35.93 -42.62
CA LYS A 236 9.10 35.05 -42.32
C LYS A 236 9.06 34.83 -40.81
N ASP A 237 8.06 35.40 -40.15
CA ASP A 237 7.76 35.08 -38.75
C ASP A 237 7.50 33.58 -38.65
N LYS A 238 8.32 32.88 -37.85
CA LYS A 238 8.10 31.47 -37.52
C LYS A 238 6.82 31.38 -36.67
N ALA A 239 5.80 30.71 -37.19
CA ALA A 239 4.57 30.47 -36.44
C ALA A 239 4.82 29.44 -35.33
N VAL A 240 4.89 29.90 -34.08
CA VAL A 240 4.96 29.02 -32.90
C VAL A 240 3.55 28.55 -32.55
N ASN A 241 3.27 27.26 -32.74
CA ASN A 241 1.94 26.69 -32.47
C ASN A 241 1.65 26.56 -30.96
N LYS A 242 2.68 26.36 -30.11
CA LYS A 242 2.53 26.20 -28.66
C LYS A 242 3.85 26.37 -27.91
N MET A 243 3.83 27.08 -26.78
CA MET A 243 4.95 27.12 -25.82
C MET A 243 4.71 26.12 -24.68
N VAL A 244 5.75 25.39 -24.27
CA VAL A 244 5.69 24.40 -23.19
C VAL A 244 6.91 24.56 -22.30
N CYS A 245 6.72 24.49 -20.98
CA CYS A 245 7.80 24.47 -19.99
C CYS A 245 8.04 23.04 -19.52
N ILE A 246 9.25 22.52 -19.73
CA ILE A 246 9.66 21.19 -19.27
C ILE A 246 10.48 21.38 -17.99
N LYS A 247 10.04 20.78 -16.88
CA LYS A 247 10.75 20.81 -15.59
C LYS A 247 11.35 19.44 -15.30
N GLY A 248 12.62 19.39 -14.91
CA GLY A 248 13.30 18.15 -14.57
C GLY A 248 14.82 18.26 -14.68
N SER A 249 15.52 17.13 -14.59
CA SER A 249 16.95 17.06 -14.86
C SER A 249 17.23 17.16 -16.37
N GLN A 250 18.44 17.59 -16.73
CA GLN A 250 18.87 17.71 -18.14
C GLN A 250 18.69 16.39 -18.92
N ALA A 251 18.98 15.25 -18.29
CA ALA A 251 18.81 13.94 -18.91
C ALA A 251 17.35 13.59 -19.26
N ASN A 252 16.37 14.17 -18.54
CA ASN A 252 14.95 14.00 -18.88
C ASN A 252 14.52 14.98 -19.98
N TYR A 253 15.11 16.17 -20.03
CA TYR A 253 14.90 17.14 -21.10
C TYR A 253 15.32 16.56 -22.46
N ASP A 254 16.52 15.98 -22.55
CA ASP A 254 17.05 15.40 -23.78
C ASP A 254 16.20 14.21 -24.29
N LYS A 255 15.62 13.42 -23.39
CA LYS A 255 14.70 12.33 -23.74
C LYS A 255 13.40 12.83 -24.35
N VAL A 256 12.83 13.91 -23.80
CA VAL A 256 11.59 14.51 -24.31
C VAL A 256 11.82 15.13 -25.69
N LEU A 257 12.98 15.76 -25.89
CA LEU A 257 13.37 16.30 -27.20
C LEU A 257 13.46 15.18 -28.24
N ASN A 258 14.20 14.11 -27.95
CA ASN A 258 14.33 12.99 -28.88
C ASN A 258 12.97 12.37 -29.25
N TYR A 259 12.10 12.19 -28.25
CA TYR A 259 10.74 11.70 -28.48
C TYR A 259 9.89 12.66 -29.34
N ALA A 260 10.08 13.97 -29.18
CA ALA A 260 9.39 14.96 -30.02
C ALA A 260 9.85 14.91 -31.49
N VAL A 261 11.14 14.62 -31.76
CA VAL A 261 11.64 14.40 -33.14
C VAL A 261 11.01 13.16 -33.76
N GLU A 262 10.92 12.07 -33.00
CA GLU A 262 10.28 10.83 -33.46
C GLU A 262 8.82 11.06 -33.88
N LEU A 263 8.14 12.01 -33.22
CA LEU A 263 6.79 12.46 -33.55
C LEU A 263 6.73 13.51 -34.67
N GLY A 264 7.86 13.88 -35.26
CA GLY A 264 7.94 14.86 -36.35
C GLY A 264 7.75 16.31 -35.92
N LEU A 265 7.91 16.61 -34.64
CA LEU A 265 7.76 17.96 -34.09
C LEU A 265 9.10 18.71 -34.16
N SER A 266 9.03 19.99 -34.51
CA SER A 266 10.18 20.92 -34.43
C SER A 266 10.01 21.84 -33.24
N TRP A 267 11.11 22.17 -32.57
CA TRP A 267 11.15 23.06 -31.42
C TRP A 267 12.31 24.06 -31.54
N GLU A 268 12.21 25.14 -30.77
CA GLU A 268 13.26 26.15 -30.62
C GLU A 268 13.30 26.52 -29.14
N GLU A 269 14.49 26.51 -28.54
CA GLU A 269 14.69 27.03 -27.19
C GLU A 269 14.55 28.56 -27.25
N LEU A 270 13.85 29.12 -26.27
CA LEU A 270 13.65 30.55 -26.12
C LEU A 270 14.63 31.14 -25.11
#